data_AF-A0A9P3LWV5-F1
#
_entry.id   AF-A0A9P3LWV5-F1
#
_cell.length_a   1.000
_cell.length_b   1.000
_cell.length_c   1.000
_cell.angle_alpha   90.00
_cell.angle_beta   90.00
_cell.angle_gamma   90.00
#
_symmetry.space_group_name_H-M   'P 1'
#
loop_
_entity.id
_entity.type
_entity.pdbx_description
1 polymer ?
#
loop_
_entity_poly.entity_id
_entity_poly.type
_entity_poly.pdbx_seq_one_letter_code
_entity_poly.pdbx_strand_id
1 'polypeptide(L)'
;MIHVPFVNLPAVLAGSSFIQFVAAAIYGPLFGQAWLNAMKTDRGDDHWTTKDPKNNDYVQLFFTDFAINIGRAWITGLLLNLTQAQTVSHAAQLGLFLFLGTYLPVVTSELMWEKRSFALQKYKIMIGFSSTVVLSCLMHAIGTA
;
A
#
# COMPACT_ATOMS: atom_id res chain seq x y z
N MET A 1 7.61 -29.54 1.65
CA MET A 1 7.65 -28.67 2.85
C MET A 1 7.81 -27.24 2.37
N ILE A 2 6.99 -26.31 2.86
CA ILE A 2 7.16 -24.87 2.57
C ILE A 2 8.30 -24.37 3.47
N HIS A 3 9.40 -23.89 2.89
CA HIS A 3 10.46 -23.25 3.64
C HIS A 3 10.07 -21.79 3.90
N VAL A 4 9.94 -21.41 5.17
CA VAL A 4 9.67 -20.04 5.58
C VAL A 4 11.00 -19.40 5.98
N PRO A 5 11.59 -18.53 5.13
CA PRO A 5 12.83 -17.87 5.49
C PRO A 5 12.63 -16.96 6.70
N PHE A 6 13.68 -16.80 7.51
CA PHE A 6 13.67 -15.81 8.58
C PHE A 6 13.56 -14.41 7.98
N VAL A 7 12.80 -13.51 8.62
CA VAL A 7 12.70 -12.10 8.23
C VAL A 7 13.03 -11.25 9.44
N ASN A 8 13.95 -10.31 9.26
CA ASN A 8 14.36 -9.41 10.33
C ASN A 8 13.21 -8.49 10.77
N LEU A 9 12.82 -8.54 12.05
CA LEU A 9 11.68 -7.78 12.60
C LEU A 9 11.81 -6.25 12.44
N PRO A 10 12.98 -5.61 12.63
CA PRO A 10 13.17 -4.19 12.38
C PRO A 10 12.88 -3.79 10.93
N ALA A 11 13.20 -4.65 9.95
CA ALA A 11 12.88 -4.39 8.54
C ALA A 11 11.35 -4.42 8.30
N VAL A 12 10.64 -5.32 8.99
CA VAL A 12 9.16 -5.38 8.93
C VAL A 12 8.53 -4.15 9.58
N LEU A 13 9.02 -3.72 10.75
CA LEU A 13 8.51 -2.54 11.44
C LEU A 13 8.78 -1.26 10.64
N ALA A 14 9.98 -1.11 10.08
CA ALA A 14 10.31 -0.01 9.20
C ALA A 14 9.44 -0.01 7.92
N GLY A 15 9.25 -1.18 7.32
CA GLY A 15 8.37 -1.36 6.15
C GLY A 15 6.92 -0.98 6.44
N SER A 16 6.35 -1.48 7.55
CA SER A 16 4.98 -1.13 7.95
C SER A 16 4.84 0.38 8.24
N SER A 17 5.81 0.96 8.94
CA SER A 17 5.83 2.41 9.23
C SER A 17 5.91 3.24 7.95
N PHE A 18 6.69 2.78 6.97
CA PHE A 18 6.78 3.41 5.65
C PHE A 18 5.44 3.37 4.91
N ILE A 19 4.75 2.23 4.90
CA ILE A 19 3.41 2.12 4.27
C ILE A 19 2.42 3.07 4.95
N GLN A 20 2.42 3.12 6.29
CA GLN A 20 1.56 4.02 7.05
C GLN A 20 1.86 5.49 6.73
N PHE A 21 3.14 5.85 6.60
CA PHE A 21 3.57 7.19 6.21
C PHE A 21 3.11 7.54 4.80
N VAL A 22 3.26 6.64 3.83
CA VAL A 22 2.80 6.85 2.45
C VAL A 22 1.28 7.03 2.40
N ALA A 23 0.53 6.21 3.12
CA ALA A 23 -0.92 6.33 3.21
C ALA A 23 -1.32 7.68 3.84
N ALA A 24 -0.66 8.07 4.95
CA ALA A 24 -0.89 9.36 5.60
C ALA A 24 -0.49 10.55 4.72
N ALA A 25 0.58 10.45 3.94
CA ALA A 25 1.00 11.48 2.99
C ALA A 25 -0.05 11.67 1.87
N ILE A 26 -0.52 10.57 1.29
CA ILE A 26 -1.41 10.60 0.12
C ILE A 26 -2.85 10.93 0.52
N TYR A 27 -3.35 10.37 1.62
CA TYR A 27 -4.71 10.66 2.09
C TYR A 27 -4.80 11.85 3.05
N GLY A 28 -3.67 12.29 3.61
CA GLY A 28 -3.60 13.40 4.56
C GLY A 28 -3.11 14.71 3.94
N PRO A 29 -2.09 15.38 4.49
CA PRO A 29 -1.84 16.80 4.20
C PRO A 29 -1.33 17.09 2.78
N LEU A 30 -0.63 16.15 2.13
CA LEU A 30 -0.01 16.44 0.82
C LEU A 30 -0.98 16.31 -0.34
N PHE A 31 -1.82 15.27 -0.35
CA PHE A 31 -2.76 15.01 -1.45
C PHE A 31 -4.22 14.83 -1.01
N GLY A 32 -4.54 14.99 0.28
CA GLY A 32 -5.87 14.74 0.82
C GLY A 32 -6.95 15.60 0.20
N GLN A 33 -6.73 16.90 -0.01
CA GLN A 33 -7.72 17.76 -0.70
C GLN A 33 -7.94 17.32 -2.14
N ALA A 34 -6.88 16.93 -2.85
CA ALA A 34 -6.95 16.48 -4.22
C ALA A 34 -7.59 15.07 -4.34
N TRP A 35 -7.43 14.23 -3.32
CA TRP A 35 -8.14 12.97 -3.16
C TRP A 35 -9.62 13.20 -2.86
N LEU A 36 -9.96 14.06 -1.89
CA LEU A 36 -11.35 14.43 -1.56
C LEU A 36 -12.08 14.96 -2.81
N ASN A 37 -11.44 15.85 -3.58
CA ASN A 37 -12.01 16.37 -4.81
C ASN A 37 -12.26 15.26 -5.84
N ALA A 38 -11.31 14.34 -6.03
CA ALA A 38 -11.49 13.19 -6.91
C ALA A 38 -12.63 12.27 -6.43
N MET A 39 -12.77 12.10 -5.12
CA MET A 39 -13.81 11.30 -4.48
C MET A 39 -15.21 11.93 -4.65
N LYS A 40 -15.31 13.27 -4.58
CA LYS A 40 -16.53 14.01 -4.90
C LYS A 40 -16.95 13.81 -6.36
N THR A 41 -16.00 13.84 -7.29
CA THR A 41 -16.27 13.57 -8.71
C THR A 41 -16.74 12.13 -8.95
N ASP A 42 -16.25 11.17 -8.18
CA ASP A 42 -16.61 9.74 -8.29
C ASP A 42 -17.98 9.42 -7.66
N ARG A 43 -18.29 10.04 -6.51
CA ARG A 43 -19.48 9.74 -5.69
C ARG A 43 -20.68 10.67 -5.95
N GLY A 44 -20.48 11.78 -6.66
CA GLY A 44 -21.53 12.71 -7.10
C GLY A 44 -22.11 13.63 -6.02
N ASP A 45 -21.82 13.41 -4.74
CA ASP A 45 -22.31 14.21 -3.60
C ASP A 45 -21.35 14.11 -2.39
N ASP A 46 -21.51 14.94 -1.36
CA ASP A 46 -20.77 14.93 -0.10
C ASP A 46 -21.35 13.96 0.95
N HIS A 47 -22.44 13.25 0.64
CA HIS A 47 -23.11 12.32 1.55
C HIS A 47 -22.22 11.15 2.05
N TRP A 48 -21.12 10.83 1.36
CA TRP A 48 -20.15 9.83 1.82
C TRP A 48 -19.21 10.35 2.91
N THR A 49 -19.10 11.68 3.09
CA THR A 49 -18.29 12.32 4.13
C THR A 49 -19.07 12.56 5.43
N THR A 50 -20.40 12.56 5.38
CA THR A 50 -21.29 12.88 6.51
C THR A 50 -21.59 11.70 7.44
N LYS A 51 -20.75 10.65 7.46
CA LYS A 51 -20.83 9.66 8.53
C LYS A 51 -20.49 10.33 9.86
N ASP A 52 -21.45 10.29 10.77
CA ASP A 52 -21.44 10.92 12.09
C ASP A 52 -20.06 10.77 12.78
N PRO A 53 -19.36 11.88 13.10
CA PRO A 53 -18.03 11.84 13.73
C PRO A 53 -18.04 11.20 15.13
N LYS A 54 -19.21 10.82 15.67
CA LYS A 54 -19.37 10.10 16.94
C LYS A 54 -19.10 8.60 16.87
N ASN A 55 -19.01 7.99 15.69
CA ASN A 55 -18.55 6.60 15.58
C ASN A 55 -17.01 6.57 15.59
N ASN A 56 -16.49 6.42 16.81
CA ASN A 56 -15.09 6.50 17.21
C ASN A 56 -14.24 5.28 16.74
N ASP A 57 -14.46 4.80 15.52
CA ASP A 57 -13.78 3.63 14.93
C ASP A 57 -12.45 3.98 14.26
N TYR A 58 -12.06 5.25 14.19
CA TYR A 58 -10.81 5.68 13.56
C TYR A 58 -9.59 5.02 14.17
N VAL A 59 -9.58 4.83 15.50
CA VAL A 59 -8.50 4.17 16.22
C VAL A 59 -8.45 2.69 15.84
N GLN A 60 -9.59 2.00 15.85
CA GLN A 60 -9.67 0.58 15.48
C GLN A 60 -9.29 0.35 14.01
N LEU A 61 -9.75 1.20 13.10
CA LEU A 61 -9.39 1.16 11.68
C LEU A 61 -7.90 1.39 11.47
N PHE A 62 -7.31 2.36 12.18
CA PHE A 62 -5.87 2.61 12.12
C PHE A 62 -5.06 1.41 12.60
N PHE A 63 -5.41 0.82 13.75
CA PHE A 63 -4.72 -0.38 14.26
C PHE A 63 -4.89 -1.58 13.33
N THR A 64 -6.08 -1.76 12.76
CA THR A 64 -6.36 -2.84 11.81
C THR A 64 -5.52 -2.67 10.54
N ASP A 65 -5.48 -1.46 9.97
CA ASP A 65 -4.67 -1.14 8.79
C ASP A 65 -3.17 -1.34 9.08
N PHE A 66 -2.69 -0.88 10.25
CA PHE A 66 -1.31 -1.08 10.67
C PHE A 66 -0.94 -2.56 10.81
N ALA A 67 -1.82 -3.39 11.40
CA ALA A 67 -1.61 -4.83 11.50
C ALA A 67 -1.56 -5.50 10.11
N ILE A 68 -2.42 -5.08 9.19
CA ILE A 68 -2.38 -5.53 7.78
C ILE A 68 -1.06 -5.09 7.13
N ASN A 69 -0.57 -3.88 7.41
CA ASN A 69 0.68 -3.36 6.86
C ASN A 69 1.92 -4.09 7.42
N ILE A 70 1.90 -4.53 8.68
CA ILE A 70 2.91 -5.46 9.23
C ILE A 70 2.88 -6.77 8.45
N GLY A 71 1.70 -7.35 8.22
CA GLY A 71 1.56 -8.58 7.45
C GLY A 71 2.08 -8.44 6.03
N ARG A 72 1.76 -7.33 5.34
CA ARG A 72 2.28 -7.01 4.01
C ARG A 72 3.80 -6.91 3.99
N ALA A 73 4.38 -6.12 4.89
CA ALA A 73 5.83 -5.97 4.99
C ALA A 73 6.51 -7.32 5.28
N TRP A 74 5.95 -8.12 6.19
CA TRP A 74 6.48 -9.46 6.48
C TRP A 74 6.46 -10.38 5.26
N ILE A 75 5.35 -10.42 4.51
CA ILE A 75 5.24 -11.20 3.26
C ILE A 75 6.25 -10.69 2.21
N THR A 76 6.40 -9.38 2.06
CA THR A 76 7.40 -8.81 1.14
C THR A 76 8.82 -9.22 1.54
N GLY A 77 9.15 -9.19 2.83
CA GLY A 77 10.44 -9.68 3.34
C GLY A 77 10.65 -11.17 3.09
N LEU A 78 9.62 -12.00 3.28
CA LEU A 78 9.67 -13.42 2.97
C LEU A 78 9.99 -13.65 1.50
N LEU A 79 9.32 -12.92 0.60
CA LEU A 79 9.53 -13.04 -0.84
C LEU A 79 10.93 -12.57 -1.25
N LEU A 80 11.44 -11.49 -0.67
CA LEU A 80 12.81 -11.00 -0.92
C LEU A 80 13.85 -12.05 -0.52
N ASN A 81 13.68 -12.68 0.64
CA ASN A 81 14.60 -13.72 1.12
C ASN A 81 14.46 -15.02 0.33
N LEU A 82 13.23 -15.39 -0.08
CA LEU A 82 12.97 -16.58 -0.89
C LEU A 82 13.58 -16.45 -2.30
N THR A 83 13.49 -15.25 -2.88
CA THR A 83 14.06 -14.95 -4.21
C THR A 83 15.55 -14.66 -4.18
N GLN A 84 16.15 -14.62 -2.98
CA GLN A 84 17.55 -14.25 -2.75
C GLN A 84 17.93 -12.97 -3.51
N ALA A 85 17.11 -11.92 -3.35
CA ALA A 85 17.39 -10.63 -3.95
C ALA A 85 18.73 -10.10 -3.41
N GLN A 86 19.77 -10.08 -4.25
CA GLN A 86 21.10 -9.57 -3.87
C GLN A 86 21.28 -8.07 -4.16
N THR A 87 20.53 -7.56 -5.13
CA THR A 87 20.64 -6.17 -5.58
C THR A 87 19.31 -5.43 -5.39
N VAL A 88 19.38 -4.11 -5.24
CA VAL A 88 18.19 -3.24 -5.20
C VAL A 88 17.36 -3.38 -6.47
N SER A 89 18.00 -3.67 -7.62
CA SER A 89 17.29 -3.95 -8.88
C SER A 89 16.40 -5.18 -8.80
N HIS A 90 16.89 -6.28 -8.20
CA HIS A 90 16.08 -7.50 -8.01
C HIS A 90 14.90 -7.23 -7.07
N ALA A 91 15.12 -6.46 -5.99
CA ALA A 91 14.05 -6.06 -5.08
C ALA A 91 13.00 -5.18 -5.78
N ALA A 92 13.42 -4.24 -6.63
CA ALA A 92 12.53 -3.41 -7.42
C ALA A 92 11.70 -4.23 -8.43
N GLN A 93 12.33 -5.19 -9.11
CA GLN A 93 11.66 -6.10 -10.05
C GLN A 93 10.62 -6.96 -9.35
N LEU A 94 10.95 -7.53 -8.19
CA LEU A 94 10.00 -8.29 -7.36
C LEU A 94 8.80 -7.41 -6.97
N GLY A 95 9.07 -6.21 -6.43
CA GLY A 95 8.02 -5.27 -6.06
C GLY A 95 7.15 -4.83 -7.25
N LEU A 96 7.74 -4.75 -8.45
CA LEU A 96 7.04 -4.42 -9.69
C LEU A 96 6.17 -5.59 -10.15
N PHE A 97 6.62 -6.83 -10.05
CA PHE A 97 5.77 -8.00 -10.30
C PHE A 97 4.60 -8.08 -9.31
N LEU A 98 4.84 -7.78 -8.03
CA LEU A 98 3.76 -7.68 -7.04
C LEU A 98 2.77 -6.56 -7.40
N PHE A 99 3.26 -5.39 -7.82
CA PHE A 99 2.42 -4.29 -8.27
C PHE A 99 1.54 -4.69 -9.45
N LEU A 100 2.15 -5.23 -10.50
CA LEU A 100 1.47 -5.64 -11.73
C LEU A 100 0.53 -6.81 -11.52
N GLY A 101 0.83 -7.72 -10.59
CA GLY A 101 0.02 -8.89 -10.30
C GLY A 101 -1.17 -8.61 -9.38
N THR A 102 -1.10 -7.56 -8.55
CA THR A 102 -2.13 -7.31 -7.52
C THR A 102 -2.86 -5.98 -7.69
N TYR A 103 -2.14 -4.88 -7.82
CA TYR A 103 -2.74 -3.54 -7.86
C TYR A 103 -3.25 -3.19 -9.26
N LEU A 104 -2.45 -3.47 -10.29
CA LEU A 104 -2.83 -3.13 -11.66
C LEU A 104 -4.16 -3.80 -12.08
N PRO A 105 -4.39 -5.11 -11.85
CA PRO A 105 -5.63 -5.76 -12.26
C PRO A 105 -6.85 -5.20 -11.52
N VAL A 106 -6.69 -4.85 -10.24
CA VAL A 106 -7.75 -4.23 -9.43
C VAL A 106 -8.11 -2.86 -9.99
N VAL A 107 -7.12 -2.00 -10.25
CA VAL A 107 -7.35 -0.67 -10.80
C VAL A 107 -7.97 -0.74 -12.20
N THR A 108 -7.47 -1.62 -13.06
CA THR A 108 -8.02 -1.85 -14.40
C THR A 108 -9.46 -2.35 -14.32
N SER A 109 -9.77 -3.28 -13.41
CA SER A 109 -11.12 -3.78 -13.20
C SER A 109 -12.07 -2.67 -12.76
N GLU A 110 -11.68 -1.83 -11.80
CA GLU A 110 -12.49 -0.71 -11.34
C GLU A 110 -12.68 0.37 -12.42
N LEU A 111 -11.71 0.58 -13.31
CA LEU A 111 -11.83 1.49 -14.45
C LEU A 111 -12.78 0.95 -15.51
N MET A 112 -12.66 -0.32 -15.86
CA MET A 112 -13.41 -0.94 -16.97
C MET A 112 -14.85 -1.26 -16.57
N TRP A 113 -15.04 -1.88 -15.39
CA TRP A 113 -16.34 -2.41 -14.97
C TRP A 113 -17.13 -1.42 -14.14
N GLU A 114 -16.47 -0.70 -13.23
CA GLU A 114 -17.13 0.22 -12.30
C GLU A 114 -17.13 1.67 -12.79
N LYS A 115 -16.45 1.96 -13.92
CA LYS A 115 -16.31 3.30 -14.52
C LYS A 115 -15.86 4.37 -13.51
N ARG A 116 -15.05 3.97 -12.53
CA ARG A 116 -14.55 4.89 -11.51
C ARG A 116 -13.68 5.99 -12.12
N SER A 117 -13.67 7.16 -11.49
CA SER A 117 -12.91 8.31 -11.95
C SER A 117 -11.41 8.02 -12.03
N PHE A 118 -10.80 8.32 -13.18
CA PHE A 118 -9.35 8.20 -13.37
C PHE A 118 -8.56 9.07 -12.38
N ALA A 119 -9.14 10.19 -11.95
CA ALA A 119 -8.56 11.07 -10.94
C ALA A 119 -8.44 10.42 -9.56
N LEU A 120 -9.26 9.41 -9.25
CA LEU A 120 -9.16 8.63 -8.02
C LEU A 120 -8.14 7.50 -8.18
N GLN A 121 -8.11 6.87 -9.36
CA GLN A 121 -7.25 5.74 -9.64
C GLN A 121 -5.76 6.06 -9.64
N LYS A 122 -5.37 7.27 -10.06
CA LYS A 122 -3.97 7.71 -9.98
C LYS A 122 -3.41 7.63 -8.55
N TYR A 123 -4.22 7.94 -7.52
CA TYR A 123 -3.77 7.87 -6.13
C TYR A 123 -3.65 6.43 -5.65
N LYS A 124 -4.58 5.54 -6.07
CA LYS A 124 -4.49 4.10 -5.79
C LYS A 124 -3.26 3.47 -6.43
N ILE A 125 -2.95 3.83 -7.68
CA ILE A 125 -1.73 3.42 -8.38
C ILE A 125 -0.49 3.87 -7.62
N MET A 126 -0.45 5.15 -7.20
CA MET A 126 0.70 5.71 -6.49
C MET A 126 0.94 5.02 -5.14
N ILE A 127 -0.13 4.77 -4.37
CA ILE A 127 -0.06 4.01 -3.11
C ILE A 127 0.38 2.58 -3.37
N GLY A 128 -0.21 1.91 -4.36
CA GLY A 128 0.14 0.53 -4.70
C GLY A 128 1.60 0.41 -5.09
N PHE A 129 2.08 1.28 -5.98
CA PHE A 129 3.47 1.29 -6.42
C PHE A 129 4.44 1.54 -5.26
N SER A 130 4.11 2.47 -4.37
CA SER A 130 4.92 2.76 -3.20
C SER A 130 4.92 1.58 -2.21
N SER A 131 3.76 0.99 -1.98
CA SER A 131 3.56 -0.12 -1.03
C SER A 131 4.13 -1.46 -1.52
N THR A 132 4.52 -1.57 -2.80
CA THR A 132 5.16 -2.77 -3.33
C THR A 132 6.59 -2.52 -3.77
N VAL A 133 6.82 -1.62 -4.74
CA VAL A 133 8.13 -1.38 -5.36
C VAL A 133 9.05 -0.68 -4.37
N VAL A 134 8.61 0.48 -3.85
CA VAL A 134 9.44 1.27 -2.93
C VAL A 134 9.61 0.53 -1.61
N LEU A 135 8.57 -0.14 -1.12
CA LEU A 135 8.64 -1.01 0.05
C LEU A 135 9.70 -2.11 -0.13
N SER A 136 9.69 -2.82 -1.27
CA SER A 136 10.65 -3.92 -1.52
C SER A 136 12.09 -3.40 -1.54
N CYS A 137 12.33 -2.26 -2.19
CA CYS A 137 13.64 -1.61 -2.19
C CYS A 137 14.08 -1.17 -0.79
N LEU A 138 13.16 -0.58 -0.02
CA LEU A 138 13.43 -0.11 1.34
C LEU A 138 13.76 -1.27 2.28
N MET A 139 12.96 -2.34 2.23
CA MET A 139 13.20 -3.53 3.03
C MET A 139 14.54 -4.20 2.67
N HIS A 140 14.85 -4.31 1.37
CA HIS A 140 16.15 -4.80 0.90
C HIS A 140 17.32 -3.94 1.42
N ALA A 141 17.18 -2.61 1.39
CA ALA A 141 18.21 -1.69 1.87
C ALA A 141 18.45 -1.77 3.38
N ILE A 142 17.41 -2.08 4.17
CA ILE A 142 17.51 -2.22 5.63
C ILE A 142 18.11 -3.58 6.03
N GLY A 143 18.02 -4.59 5.17
CA GLY A 143 18.46 -5.95 5.44
C GLY A 143 17.31 -6.80 6.00
N THR A 144 16.74 -7.64 5.14
CA THR A 144 15.65 -8.57 5.47
C THR A 144 16.15 -9.89 6.05
N ALA A 145 17.43 -10.21 5.94
CA ALA A 145 18.08 -11.41 6.47
C ALA A 145 19.11 -11.06 7.56
#